data_AF-A0A7W0HAD6-F1
#
_entry.id   AF-A0A7W0HAD6-F1
#
_cell.length_a   1.000
_cell.length_b   1.000
_cell.length_c   1.000
_cell.angle_alpha   90.00
_cell.angle_beta   90.00
_cell.angle_gamma   90.00
#
_symmetry.space_group_name_H-M   'P 1'
#
loop_
_entity.id
_entity.type
_entity.pdbx_description
1 polymer ?
#
loop_
_entity_poly.entity_id
_entity_poly.type
_entity_poly.pdbx_seq_one_letter_code
_entity_poly.pdbx_strand_id
1 'polypeptide(L)'
;MFDEIGWGEILMLLVAAIFIFGPDRLPEVARQAGKMLRTVRQMATNARSQLADELGPEFKDLDLREFTPKALVQKHLIDDPDDTAPQRPGHRPLDKGELAPYDVEAT
;
A
#
# COMPACT_ATOMS: atom_id res chain seq x y z
N MET A 1 -11.50 1.74 8.01
CA MET A 1 -11.83 0.33 8.27
C MET A 1 -10.80 -0.37 9.16
N PHE A 2 -9.48 -0.18 8.98
CA PHE A 2 -8.47 -0.71 9.91
C PHE A 2 -8.10 0.23 11.07
N ASP A 3 -8.48 1.51 10.98
CA ASP A 3 -8.29 2.53 12.04
C ASP A 3 -9.16 2.28 13.29
N GLU A 4 -10.12 1.35 13.19
CA GLU A 4 -10.96 0.88 14.30
C GLU A 4 -10.37 -0.35 14.99
N ILE A 5 -9.21 -0.88 14.55
CA ILE A 5 -8.54 -1.97 15.26
C ILE A 5 -8.00 -1.41 16.57
N GLY A 6 -8.80 -1.55 17.62
CA GLY A 6 -8.42 -1.20 18.97
C GLY A 6 -7.38 -2.17 19.52
N TRP A 7 -6.83 -1.80 20.68
CA TRP A 7 -5.96 -2.68 21.45
C TRP A 7 -6.63 -4.03 21.80
N GLY A 8 -7.97 -4.07 21.86
CA GLY A 8 -8.75 -5.29 22.10
C GLY A 8 -8.67 -6.29 20.96
N GLU A 9 -8.87 -5.85 19.71
CA GLU A 9 -8.76 -6.71 18.52
C GLU A 9 -7.34 -7.25 18.35
N ILE A 10 -6.30 -6.44 18.60
CA ILE A 10 -4.90 -6.92 18.56
C ILE A 10 -4.69 -8.06 19.56
N LEU A 11 -5.23 -7.91 20.77
CA LEU A 11 -5.12 -8.94 21.80
C LEU A 11 -5.86 -10.22 21.39
N MET A 12 -7.05 -10.09 20.80
CA MET A 12 -7.82 -11.20 20.26
C MET A 12 -7.07 -11.94 19.15
N LEU A 13 -6.46 -11.21 18.21
CA LEU A 13 -5.64 -11.81 17.14
C LEU A 13 -4.42 -12.53 17.70
N LEU A 14 -3.78 -11.97 18.72
CA LEU A 14 -2.62 -12.59 19.38
C LEU A 14 -3.01 -13.89 20.07
N VAL A 15 -4.15 -13.92 20.78
CA VAL A 15 -4.69 -15.14 21.39
C VAL A 15 -5.07 -16.17 20.32
N ALA A 16 -5.72 -15.75 19.24
CA ALA A 16 -6.07 -16.63 18.12
C ALA A 16 -4.81 -17.24 17.47
N ALA A 17 -3.77 -16.42 17.24
CA ALA A 17 -2.49 -16.90 16.72
C ALA A 17 -1.83 -17.91 17.67
N ILE A 18 -1.86 -17.65 18.98
CA ILE A 18 -1.36 -18.59 20.00
C ILE A 18 -2.15 -19.90 19.96
N PHE A 19 -3.46 -19.85 19.77
CA PHE A 19 -4.30 -21.05 19.71
C PHE A 19 -4.05 -21.88 18.44
N ILE A 20 -3.90 -21.23 17.29
CA ILE A 20 -3.68 -21.89 16.00
C ILE A 20 -2.27 -22.50 15.92
N PHE A 21 -1.24 -21.73 16.27
CA PHE A 21 0.15 -22.15 16.11
C PHE A 21 0.74 -22.80 17.37
N GLY A 22 0.25 -22.42 18.55
CA GLY A 22 0.82 -22.76 19.85
C GLY A 22 1.74 -21.66 20.40
N PRO A 23 1.74 -21.40 21.72
CA PRO A 23 2.56 -20.36 22.34
C PRO A 23 4.07 -20.60 22.17
N ASP A 24 4.48 -21.87 22.12
CA ASP A 24 5.89 -22.25 21.97
C ASP A 24 6.39 -22.13 20.53
N ARG A 25 5.50 -22.26 19.53
CA ARG A 25 5.83 -22.25 18.10
C ARG A 25 5.88 -20.84 17.51
N LEU A 26 5.01 -19.94 18.00
CA LEU A 26 4.99 -18.55 17.54
C LEU A 26 6.35 -17.83 17.58
N PRO A 27 7.13 -17.86 18.67
CA PRO A 27 8.43 -17.20 18.70
C PRO A 27 9.42 -17.83 17.71
N GLU A 28 9.31 -19.14 17.45
CA GLU A 28 10.12 -19.84 16.47
C GLU A 28 9.80 -19.39 15.04
N VAL A 29 8.51 -19.34 14.67
CA VAL A 29 8.02 -18.87 13.37
C VAL A 29 8.37 -17.39 13.15
N ALA A 30 8.16 -16.54 14.15
CA ALA A 30 8.52 -15.12 14.07
C ALA A 30 10.02 -14.92 13.83
N ARG A 31 10.87 -15.69 14.52
CA ARG A 31 12.33 -15.67 14.30
C ARG A 31 12.69 -16.11 12.88
N GLN A 32 12.04 -17.15 12.35
CA GLN A 32 12.29 -17.63 11.00
C GLN A 32 11.87 -16.59 9.94
N ALA A 33 10.68 -16.01 10.09
CA ALA A 33 10.20 -14.93 9.22
C ALA A 33 11.13 -13.71 9.28
N GLY A 34 11.58 -13.32 10.47
CA GLY A 34 12.55 -12.22 10.64
C GLY A 34 13.89 -12.50 9.96
N LYS A 35 14.42 -13.72 10.07
CA LYS A 35 15.63 -14.14 9.35
C LYS A 35 15.44 -14.08 7.83
N MET A 36 14.32 -14.60 7.33
CA MET A 36 14.00 -14.57 5.91
C MET A 36 13.89 -13.13 5.38
N LEU A 37 13.22 -12.25 6.11
CA LEU A 37 13.12 -10.83 5.77
C LEU A 37 14.49 -10.14 5.75
N ARG A 38 15.36 -10.44 6.73
CA ARG A 38 16.74 -9.96 6.78
C ARG A 38 17.52 -10.38 5.53
N THR A 39 17.42 -11.66 5.16
CA THR A 39 18.09 -12.22 3.97
C THR A 39 17.61 -11.55 2.70
N VAL A 40 16.29 -11.41 2.51
CA VAL A 40 15.72 -10.72 1.34
C VAL A 40 16.19 -9.28 1.28
N ARG A 41 16.18 -8.54 2.40
CA ARG A 41 16.68 -7.16 2.46
C ARG A 41 18.17 -7.07 2.07
N GLN A 42 18.99 -8.00 2.54
CA GLN A 42 20.41 -8.06 2.21
C GLN A 42 20.63 -8.36 0.73
N MET A 43 19.90 -9.33 0.17
CA MET A 43 19.94 -9.63 -1.27
C MET A 43 19.57 -8.41 -2.12
N ALA A 44 18.47 -7.72 -1.78
CA ALA A 44 18.05 -6.51 -2.47
C ALA A 44 19.10 -5.39 -2.38
N THR A 45 19.72 -5.22 -1.21
CA THR A 45 20.78 -4.21 -1.02
C THR A 45 22.03 -4.54 -1.85
N ASN A 46 22.44 -5.81 -1.87
CA ASN A 46 23.60 -6.26 -2.63
C ASN A 46 23.38 -6.17 -4.14
N ALA A 47 22.20 -6.56 -4.63
CA ALA A 47 21.83 -6.44 -6.04
C ALA A 47 21.82 -4.96 -6.49
N ARG A 48 21.28 -4.07 -5.65
CA ARG A 48 21.34 -2.62 -5.89
C ARG A 48 22.79 -2.12 -5.95
N SER A 49 23.66 -2.57 -5.04
CA SER A 49 25.08 -2.19 -5.05
C SER A 49 25.75 -2.59 -6.36
N GLN A 50 25.56 -3.85 -6.78
CA GLN A 50 26.14 -4.37 -8.03
C GLN A 50 25.65 -3.58 -9.25
N LEU A 51 24.36 -3.28 -9.31
CA LEU A 51 23.79 -2.51 -10.42
C LEU A 51 24.30 -1.04 -10.44
N ALA A 52 24.49 -0.44 -9.27
CA ALA A 52 25.07 0.90 -9.14
C ALA A 52 26.56 0.93 -9.51
N ASP A 53 27.29 -0.15 -9.24
CA ASP A 53 28.71 -0.29 -9.60
C ASP A 53 28.89 -0.51 -11.12
N GLU A 54 27.96 -1.19 -11.78
CA GLU A 54 28.03 -1.49 -13.23
C GLU A 54 27.45 -0.38 -14.13
N LEU A 55 26.35 0.27 -13.73
CA LEU A 55 25.67 1.28 -14.55
C LEU A 55 26.00 2.74 -14.17
N GLY A 56 26.85 2.92 -13.14
CA GLY A 56 27.28 4.23 -12.67
C GLY A 56 26.25 4.96 -11.79
N PRO A 57 26.64 6.12 -11.24
CA PRO A 57 25.85 6.85 -10.24
C PRO A 57 24.47 7.32 -10.71
N GLU A 58 24.16 7.32 -12.01
CA GLU A 58 22.84 7.69 -12.54
C GLU A 58 21.70 6.77 -12.07
N PHE A 59 21.98 5.52 -11.68
CA PHE A 59 20.99 4.61 -11.07
C PHE A 59 21.01 4.62 -9.53
N LYS A 60 22.01 5.26 -8.93
CA LYS A 60 22.12 5.43 -7.47
C LYS A 60 20.99 6.32 -6.93
N ASP A 61 20.53 7.25 -7.76
CA ASP A 61 19.46 8.21 -7.48
C ASP A 61 18.05 7.67 -7.71
N LEU A 62 17.89 6.43 -8.19
CA LEU A 62 16.61 5.72 -8.08
C LEU A 62 16.36 5.43 -6.60
N ASP A 63 15.68 6.35 -5.92
CA ASP A 63 15.35 6.24 -4.51
C ASP A 63 14.14 5.32 -4.31
N LEU A 64 14.40 4.02 -4.17
CA LEU A 64 13.37 3.02 -3.84
C LEU A 64 12.64 3.27 -2.51
N ARG A 65 13.03 4.27 -1.72
CA ARG A 65 12.24 4.74 -0.58
C ARG A 65 10.87 5.23 -1.02
N GLU A 66 10.78 5.78 -2.23
CA GLU A 66 9.51 6.16 -2.87
C GLU A 66 8.66 4.96 -3.28
N PHE A 67 9.28 3.79 -3.46
CA PHE A 67 8.63 2.52 -3.78
C PHE A 67 8.41 1.64 -2.55
N THR A 68 8.45 2.20 -1.34
CA THR A 68 7.98 1.47 -0.17
C THR A 68 6.46 1.40 -0.18
N PRO A 69 5.82 0.28 0.21
CA PRO A 69 4.37 0.16 0.23
C PRO A 69 3.70 1.29 1.01
N LYS A 70 4.35 1.77 2.09
CA LYS A 70 3.89 2.93 2.86
C LYS A 70 3.95 4.23 2.07
N ALA A 71 5.04 4.50 1.34
CA ALA A 71 5.15 5.69 0.50
C ALA A 71 4.18 5.63 -0.69
N LEU A 72 3.95 4.45 -1.27
CA LEU A 72 3.03 4.24 -2.38
C LEU A 72 1.57 4.44 -1.93
N VAL A 73 1.20 3.88 -0.78
CA VAL A 73 -0.08 4.13 -0.13
C VAL A 73 -0.21 5.60 0.24
N GLN A 74 0.80 6.22 0.86
CA GLN A 74 0.75 7.64 1.21
C GLN A 74 0.51 8.54 -0.01
N LYS A 75 1.21 8.29 -1.13
CA LYS A 75 1.02 9.01 -2.38
C LYS A 75 -0.35 8.74 -3.04
N HIS A 76 -1.00 7.60 -2.78
CA HIS A 76 -2.33 7.27 -3.36
C HIS A 76 -3.50 7.50 -2.39
N LEU A 77 -3.27 7.65 -1.08
CA LEU A 77 -4.30 7.88 -0.05
C LEU A 77 -4.31 9.31 0.50
N ILE A 78 -3.14 9.98 0.56
CA ILE A 78 -3.03 11.34 1.13
C ILE A 78 -3.09 12.41 0.06
N ASP A 79 -2.56 12.16 -1.14
CA ASP A 79 -2.53 13.16 -2.21
C ASP A 79 -3.79 13.13 -3.12
N ASP A 80 -4.66 12.11 -3.02
CA ASP A 80 -5.86 12.01 -3.85
C ASP A 80 -7.12 11.60 -3.04
N PRO A 81 -7.78 12.56 -2.35
CA PRO A 81 -9.00 12.29 -1.59
C PRO A 81 -10.27 12.11 -2.45
N ASP A 82 -10.23 12.25 -3.79
CA ASP A 82 -11.46 12.43 -4.59
C ASP A 82 -11.94 11.22 -5.41
N ASP A 83 -11.21 10.10 -5.49
CA ASP A 83 -11.55 9.03 -6.45
C ASP A 83 -12.05 7.70 -5.84
N THR A 84 -13.00 7.79 -4.90
CA THR A 84 -13.72 6.60 -4.36
C THR A 84 -15.10 6.33 -4.97
N ALA A 85 -15.48 6.98 -6.07
CA ALA A 85 -16.69 6.62 -6.81
C ALA A 85 -16.34 5.89 -8.12
N PRO A 86 -16.88 4.69 -8.41
CA PRO A 86 -16.72 4.08 -9.72
C PRO A 86 -17.33 5.00 -10.79
N GLN A 87 -16.47 5.70 -11.53
CA GLN A 87 -16.87 6.63 -12.58
C GLN A 87 -17.53 5.83 -13.71
N ARG A 88 -18.87 5.87 -13.76
CA ARG A 88 -19.64 5.40 -14.90
C ARG A 88 -19.34 6.35 -16.08
N PRO A 89 -18.89 5.85 -17.24
CA PRO A 89 -18.57 6.71 -18.38
C PRO A 89 -19.80 7.55 -18.76
N GLY A 90 -19.66 8.87 -18.72
CA GLY A 90 -20.69 9.80 -19.22
C GLY A 90 -21.54 10.53 -18.19
N HIS A 91 -21.25 10.44 -16.88
CA HIS A 91 -21.84 11.33 -15.88
C HIS A 91 -20.75 12.14 -15.19
N ARG A 92 -20.32 13.21 -15.85
CA ARG A 92 -19.58 14.27 -15.17
C ARG A 92 -20.56 15.06 -14.29
N PRO A 93 -20.24 15.36 -13.03
CA PRO A 93 -21.03 16.27 -12.20
C PRO A 93 -21.17 17.63 -12.90
N LEU A 94 -22.38 18.16 -13.01
CA LEU A 94 -22.63 19.47 -13.59
C LEU A 94 -22.06 20.56 -12.68
N ASP A 95 -21.33 21.51 -13.24
CA ASP A 95 -20.76 22.61 -12.48
C ASP A 95 -21.89 23.58 -12.02
N LYS A 96 -21.69 24.29 -10.90
CA LYS A 96 -22.75 25.14 -10.30
C LYS A 96 -23.17 26.25 -11.28
N GLY A 97 -24.41 26.16 -11.78
CA GLY A 97 -24.97 27.09 -12.76
C GLY A 97 -24.94 26.58 -14.20
N GLU A 98 -24.38 25.40 -14.43
CA GLU A 98 -24.47 24.69 -15.70
C GLU A 98 -25.87 24.06 -15.83
N LEU A 99 -26.62 24.50 -16.83
CA LEU A 99 -27.92 23.91 -17.13
C LEU A 99 -27.68 22.57 -17.82
N ALA A 100 -28.38 21.53 -17.34
CA ALA A 100 -28.33 20.23 -17.98
C ALA A 100 -28.70 20.38 -19.47
N PRO A 101 -28.00 19.70 -20.39
CA PRO A 101 -28.36 19.74 -21.80
C PRO A 101 -29.79 19.24 -21.95
N TYR A 102 -30.70 20.12 -22.36
CA TYR A 102 -32.07 19.76 -22.68
C TYR A 102 -32.24 19.84 -24.20
N ASP A 103 -32.80 18.78 -24.77
CA ASP A 103 -33.09 18.69 -26.19
C ASP A 103 -34.43 19.38 -26.47
N VAL A 104 -34.40 20.46 -27.25
CA VAL A 104 -35.59 21.22 -27.63
C VAL A 104 -36.35 20.58 -28.79
N GLU A 105 -35.77 19.58 -29.45
CA GLU A 105 -36.40 18.85 -30.55
C GLU A 105 -37.22 17.64 -30.06
N ALA A 106 -37.30 17.42 -28.74
CA ALA A 106 -38.21 16.44 -28.16
C ALA A 106 -39.66 16.93 -28.26
N THR A 107 -40.37 16.54 -29.32
CA THR A 107 -41.84 16.61 -29.48
C THR A 107 -42.36 15.26 -29.94
#